data_AF-A0A379LUA8-F1
#
_entry.id   AF-A0A379LUA8-F1
#
_cell.length_a   1.000
_cell.length_b   1.000
_cell.length_c   1.000
_cell.angle_alpha   90.00
_cell.angle_beta   90.00
_cell.angle_gamma   90.00
#
_symmetry.space_group_name_H-M   'P 1'
#
loop_
_entity.id
_entity.type
_entity.pdbx_description
1 polymer ?
#
loop_
_entity_poly.entity_id
_entity_poly.type
_entity_poly.pdbx_seq_one_letter_code
_entity_poly.pdbx_strand_id
1 'polypeptide(L)' 'MGHYIENTGKGPLRFLELFKSDYYADISLNQWLASTPPELVRQHLHLDEEFMNMLSLKKNPVVK' A
#
# COMPACT_ATOMS: atom_id res chain seq x y z
N MET A 1 -12.00 -5.05 -3.51
CA MET A 1 -11.90 -3.72 -4.14
C MET A 1 -10.71 -3.00 -3.53
N GLY A 2 -9.87 -2.36 -4.32
CA GLY A 2 -8.78 -1.52 -3.79
C GLY A 2 -9.36 -0.29 -3.08
N HIS A 3 -8.77 0.10 -1.96
CA HIS A 3 -9.21 1.25 -1.16
C HIS A 3 -8.04 1.81 -0.34
N TYR A 4 -8.21 3.04 0.15
CA TYR A 4 -7.36 3.69 1.14
C TYR A 4 -8.24 4.52 2.08
N ILE A 5 -7.72 4.88 3.25
CA ILE A 5 -8.41 5.72 4.23
C ILE A 5 -7.49 6.88 4.59
N GLU A 6 -7.93 8.10 4.27
CA GLU A 6 -7.18 9.33 4.48
C GLU A 6 -7.82 10.17 5.59
N ASN A 7 -7.01 10.64 6.53
CA ASN A 7 -7.44 11.61 7.51
C ASN A 7 -7.35 13.03 6.93
N THR A 8 -8.49 13.60 6.54
CA THR A 8 -8.58 14.97 6.00
C THR A 8 -8.82 16.05 7.08
N GLY A 9 -8.89 15.65 8.35
CA GLY A 9 -9.13 16.53 9.49
C GLY A 9 -7.86 17.00 10.20
N LYS A 10 -8.01 17.88 11.19
CA LYS A 10 -6.91 18.37 12.05
C LYS A 10 -6.62 17.50 13.27
N GLY A 11 -7.51 16.56 13.59
CA GLY A 11 -7.43 15.68 14.76
C GLY A 11 -7.16 14.22 14.39
N PRO A 12 -6.97 13.33 15.37
CA PRO A 12 -6.78 11.91 15.11
C PRO A 12 -8.02 11.24 14.48
N LEU A 13 -7.84 10.51 13.38
CA LEU A 13 -8.84 9.59 12.85
C LEU A 13 -8.79 8.25 13.60
N ARG A 14 -9.95 7.75 14.04
CA ARG A 14 -10.11 6.43 14.68
C ARG A 14 -11.32 5.73 14.07
N PHE A 15 -11.15 4.49 13.63
CA PHE A 15 -12.21 3.67 13.04
C PHE A 15 -11.93 2.18 13.28
N LEU A 16 -12.88 1.31 12.91
CA LEU A 16 -12.76 -0.14 13.02
C LEU A 16 -12.93 -0.78 11.64
N GLU A 17 -12.03 -1.69 11.29
CA GLU A 17 -12.19 -2.60 10.15
C GLU A 17 -12.78 -3.92 10.64
N LEU A 18 -13.89 -4.36 10.05
CA LEU A 18 -14.63 -5.54 10.48
C LEU A 18 -14.75 -6.52 9.32
N PHE A 19 -14.45 -7.79 9.59
CA PHE A 19 -14.50 -8.85 8.61
C PHE A 19 -15.23 -10.05 9.20
N LYS A 20 -16.14 -10.67 8.43
CA LYS A 20 -16.77 -11.94 8.80
C LYS A 20 -15.83 -13.09 8.42
N SER A 21 -14.71 -13.18 9.13
CA SER A 21 -13.61 -14.11 8.92
C SER A 21 -12.95 -14.44 10.26
N ASP A 22 -12.33 -15.61 10.37
CA ASP A 22 -11.51 -16.02 11.53
C ASP A 22 -10.10 -15.41 11.51
N TYR A 23 -9.68 -14.84 10.39
CA TYR A 23 -8.42 -14.09 10.26
C TYR A 23 -8.57 -12.80 9.46
N TYR A 24 -7.65 -11.87 9.73
CA TYR A 24 -7.43 -10.67 8.93
C TYR A 24 -6.33 -10.92 7.89
N ALA A 25 -6.54 -10.45 6.67
CA ALA A 25 -5.51 -10.37 5.66
C ALA A 25 -5.71 -9.15 4.77
N ASP A 26 -4.59 -8.58 4.35
CA ASP A 26 -4.53 -7.47 3.40
C ASP A 26 -3.43 -7.74 2.36
N ILE A 27 -3.50 -6.98 1.27
CA ILE A 27 -2.41 -6.86 0.30
C ILE A 27 -2.07 -5.38 0.20
N SER A 28 -0.88 -5.00 0.66
CA SER A 28 -0.37 -3.64 0.49
C SER A 28 0.12 -3.46 -0.95
N LEU A 29 -0.39 -2.43 -1.64
CA LEU A 29 0.04 -2.10 -3.00
C LEU A 29 1.55 -1.81 -3.07
N ASN A 30 2.08 -1.03 -2.11
CA ASN A 30 3.51 -0.71 -2.06
C ASN A 30 4.35 -2.00 -1.91
N GLN A 31 4.01 -2.86 -0.96
CA GLN A 31 4.71 -4.13 -0.77
C GLN A 31 4.61 -5.05 -1.99
N TRP A 32 3.45 -5.08 -2.63
CA TRP A 32 3.23 -5.90 -3.82
C TRP A 32 4.11 -5.43 -4.98
N LEU A 33 4.16 -4.12 -5.25
CA LEU A 33 5.05 -3.55 -6.27
C LEU A 33 6.52 -3.79 -5.92
N ALA A 34 6.92 -3.62 -4.66
CA ALA A 34 8.28 -3.89 -4.19
C ALA A 34 8.70 -5.37 -4.38
N SER A 35 7.75 -6.29 -4.31
CA SER A 35 7.97 -7.73 -4.47
C SER A 35 7.92 -8.20 -5.93
N THR A 36 7.64 -7.28 -6.86
CA THR A 36 7.53 -7.57 -8.30
C THR A 36 8.82 -7.16 -9.00
N PRO A 37 9.34 -7.93 -9.99
CA PRO A 37 10.51 -7.53 -10.76
C PRO A 37 10.41 -6.08 -11.27
N PRO A 38 11.42 -5.23 -11.04
CA PRO A 38 11.33 -3.80 -11.35
C PRO A 38 11.03 -3.49 -12.82
N GLU A 39 11.53 -4.30 -13.74
CA GLU A 39 11.30 -4.18 -15.18
C GLU A 39 9.80 -4.30 -15.50
N LEU A 40 9.09 -5.22 -14.83
CA LEU A 40 7.67 -5.40 -15.03
C LEU A 40 6.88 -4.21 -14.48
N VAL A 41 7.21 -3.73 -13.27
CA VAL A 41 6.53 -2.56 -12.69
C VAL A 41 6.71 -1.33 -13.60
N ARG A 42 7.93 -1.07 -14.07
CA ARG A 42 8.23 0.02 -14.99
C ARG A 42 7.50 -0.11 -16.32
N GLN A 43 7.39 -1.32 -16.88
CA GLN A 43 6.64 -1.55 -18.12
C GLN A 43 5.14 -1.27 -17.96
N HIS A 44 4.54 -1.59 -16.81
CA HIS A 44 3.10 -1.41 -16.57
C HIS A 44 2.73 0.04 -16.21
N LEU A 45 3.58 0.72 -15.44
CA LEU A 45 3.25 2.03 -14.88
C LEU A 45 4.03 3.20 -15.51
N HIS A 46 5.03 2.91 -16.35
CA HIS A 46 5.90 3.90 -16.99
C HIS A 46 6.62 4.83 -15.98
N LEU A 47 7.11 4.25 -14.88
CA LEU A 47 7.76 4.97 -13.78
C LEU A 47 9.29 4.89 -13.88
N ASP A 48 9.96 5.85 -13.25
CA ASP A 48 11.41 5.97 -13.22
C ASP A 48 12.06 5.15 -12.09
N GLU A 49 13.40 5.12 -12.11
CA GLU A 49 14.19 4.39 -11.11
C GLU A 49 14.06 5.03 -9.71
N GLU A 50 13.88 6.35 -9.63
CA GLU A 50 13.65 7.05 -8.37
C GLU A 50 12.39 6.53 -7.68
N PHE A 51 11.27 6.39 -8.41
CA PHE A 51 10.06 5.79 -7.88
C PHE A 51 10.28 4.36 -7.38
N MET A 52 10.99 3.54 -8.16
CA MET A 52 11.24 2.15 -7.79
C MET A 52 12.03 2.03 -6.48
N ASN A 53 12.97 2.95 -6.23
CA ASN A 53 13.76 2.99 -5.01
C ASN A 53 12.97 3.41 -3.76
N MET A 54 11.79 4.01 -3.93
CA MET A 54 10.89 4.37 -2.81
C MET A 54 9.98 3.22 -2.37
N LEU A 55 9.88 2.15 -3.16
CA LEU A 55 9.06 0.98 -2.81
C LEU A 55 9.69 0.21 -1.63
N SER A 56 8.83 -0.39 -0.80
CA SER A 56 9.26 -1.10 0.42
C SER A 56 8.69 -2.50 0.50
N LEU A 57 9.57 -3.49 0.68
CA LEU A 57 9.18 -4.87 1.01
C LEU A 57 8.53 -5.00 2.38
N LYS A 58 8.74 -4.01 3.26
CA LYS A 58 8.10 -3.96 4.57
C LYS A 58 6.76 -3.25 4.47
N LYS A 59 5.68 -3.95 4.81
CA LYS A 59 4.34 -3.37 4.89
C LYS A 59 4.27 -2.31 6.01
N ASN A 60 3.83 -1.10 5.64
CA ASN A 60 3.47 -0.03 6.57
C ASN A 60 1.98 0.31 6.35
N PRO A 61 1.05 -0.20 7.18
CA PRO A 61 -0.39 -0.01 6.97
C PRO A 61 -0.87 1.44 7.11
N VAL A 62 -0.15 2.25 7.89
CA VAL A 62 -0.41 3.68 8.07
C VAL A 62 0.86 4.43 7.67
N VAL A 63 0.76 5.24 6.62
CA VAL A 63 1.84 6.09 6.10
C VAL A 63 1.65 7.54 6.52
N LYS A 64 2.72 8.34 6.51
CA LYS A 64 2.71 9.77 6.85
C LYS A 64 3.03 10.63 5.65
#